data_AF-A0A1V0UD27-F1
#
_entry.id   AF-A0A1V0UD27-F1
#
_cell.length_a   1.000
_cell.length_b   1.000
_cell.length_c   1.000
_cell.angle_alpha   90.00
_cell.angle_beta   90.00
_cell.angle_gamma   90.00
#
_symmetry.space_group_name_H-M   'P 1'
#
loop_
_entity.id
_entity.type
_entity.pdbx_description
1 polymer ?
#
loop_
_entity_poly.entity_id
_entity_poly.type
_entity_poly.pdbx_seq_one_letter_code
_entity_poly.pdbx_strand_id
1 'polypeptide(L)'
;MFGLTTTRRLRTAKLKIFGLQTQLGFARGFRQAGNDARRRAEQDLAAEIDAHLATIRQRLTAEQRLADQATSHREALNRQASSHATHAAVILRDAAKIRSQLEASLAAERRTTTSLAEQLLNATSGQSTAARQTLGLPETGPWERAVDGLNALVDAQIPFHIEPDGHISNPSGDEHIEWDRAAGRWRLVHDDETSVTITIDDTLGDALSAKGYGR
;
A
#
# COMPACT_ATOMS: atom_id res chain seq x y z
N MET A 1 -37.26 -95.74 87.87
CA MET A 1 -38.04 -94.84 86.97
C MET A 1 -37.15 -93.70 86.40
N PHE A 2 -35.91 -94.00 85.97
CA PHE A 2 -34.89 -92.98 85.60
C PHE A 2 -34.56 -92.89 84.09
N GLY A 3 -35.19 -93.70 83.22
CA GLY A 3 -34.83 -93.80 81.80
C GLY A 3 -35.59 -92.87 80.83
N LEU A 4 -36.79 -92.40 81.18
CA LEU A 4 -37.66 -91.64 80.24
C LEU A 4 -37.33 -90.14 80.16
N THR A 5 -36.83 -89.55 81.25
CA THR A 5 -36.46 -88.12 81.30
C THR A 5 -35.18 -87.82 80.53
N THR A 6 -34.21 -88.73 80.54
CA THR A 6 -32.91 -88.58 79.85
C THR A 6 -33.09 -88.61 78.32
N THR A 7 -33.88 -89.54 77.80
CA THR A 7 -34.14 -89.66 76.35
C THR A 7 -34.95 -88.48 75.82
N ARG A 8 -35.92 -87.96 76.59
CA ARG A 8 -36.68 -86.76 76.24
C ARG A 8 -35.78 -85.52 76.17
N ARG A 9 -34.90 -85.32 77.17
CA ARG A 9 -33.92 -84.21 77.17
C ARG A 9 -32.95 -84.31 75.99
N LEU A 10 -32.48 -85.51 75.64
CA LEU A 10 -31.59 -85.71 74.50
C LEU A 10 -32.27 -85.40 73.16
N ARG A 11 -33.54 -85.79 72.98
CA ARG A 11 -34.31 -85.49 71.75
C ARG A 11 -34.57 -83.98 71.63
N THR A 12 -34.93 -83.31 72.72
CA THR A 12 -35.11 -81.85 72.74
C THR A 12 -33.79 -81.13 72.42
N ALA A 13 -32.67 -81.59 72.96
CA ALA A 13 -31.34 -81.03 72.64
C ALA A 13 -30.98 -81.23 71.16
N LYS A 14 -31.21 -82.42 70.58
CA LYS A 14 -30.99 -82.68 69.15
C LYS A 14 -31.83 -81.79 68.24
N LEU A 15 -33.12 -81.60 68.55
CA LEU A 15 -34.00 -80.71 67.79
C LEU A 15 -33.55 -79.24 67.89
N LYS A 16 -33.07 -78.80 69.06
CA LYS A 16 -32.51 -77.45 69.24
C LYS A 16 -31.23 -77.25 68.44
N ILE A 17 -30.33 -78.24 68.43
CA ILE A 17 -29.09 -78.21 67.64
C ILE A 17 -29.43 -78.14 66.14
N PHE A 18 -30.37 -78.96 65.67
CA PHE A 18 -30.82 -78.92 64.28
C PHE A 18 -31.41 -77.56 63.90
N GLY A 19 -32.30 -77.01 64.73
CA GLY A 19 -32.87 -75.67 64.50
C GLY A 19 -31.82 -74.57 64.44
N LEU A 20 -30.79 -74.61 65.30
CA LEU A 20 -29.67 -73.66 65.27
C LEU A 20 -28.81 -73.81 64.01
N GLN A 21 -28.54 -75.04 63.56
CA GLN A 21 -27.82 -75.28 62.31
C GLN A 21 -28.60 -74.77 61.10
N THR A 22 -29.91 -74.97 61.07
CA THR A 22 -30.79 -74.42 60.03
C THR A 22 -30.79 -72.90 60.04
N GLN A 23 -30.95 -72.26 61.20
CA GLN A 23 -30.89 -70.79 61.33
C GLN A 23 -29.53 -70.22 60.89
N LEU A 24 -28.44 -70.90 61.25
CA LEU A 24 -27.09 -70.49 60.87
C LEU A 24 -26.84 -70.65 59.36
N GLY A 25 -27.38 -71.71 58.75
CA GLY A 25 -27.35 -71.92 57.30
C GLY A 25 -28.08 -70.80 56.55
N PHE A 26 -29.29 -70.44 56.98
CA PHE A 26 -30.04 -69.32 56.40
C PHE A 26 -29.30 -67.99 56.58
N ALA A 27 -28.78 -67.69 57.77
CA ALA A 27 -28.03 -66.45 58.03
C ALA A 27 -26.73 -66.36 57.22
N ARG A 28 -26.10 -67.50 56.89
CA ARG A 28 -24.96 -67.53 55.94
C ARG A 28 -25.42 -67.31 54.50
N GLY A 29 -26.50 -67.98 54.08
CA GLY A 29 -27.07 -67.83 52.75
C GLY A 29 -27.49 -66.39 52.44
N PHE A 30 -28.18 -65.72 53.37
CA PHE A 30 -28.56 -64.31 53.20
C PHE A 30 -27.35 -63.36 53.11
N ARG A 31 -26.32 -63.57 53.94
CA ARG A 31 -25.08 -62.79 53.87
C ARG A 31 -24.35 -63.00 52.54
N GLN A 32 -24.26 -64.25 52.07
CA GLN A 32 -23.64 -64.57 50.80
C GLN A 32 -24.42 -63.95 49.63
N ALA A 33 -25.74 -64.09 49.61
CA ALA A 33 -26.60 -63.46 48.60
C ALA A 33 -26.47 -61.92 48.59
N GLY A 34 -26.38 -61.29 49.77
CA GLY A 34 -26.12 -59.85 49.89
C GLY A 34 -24.76 -59.43 49.34
N ASN A 35 -23.70 -60.19 49.64
CA ASN A 35 -22.36 -59.94 49.10
C ASN A 35 -22.30 -60.16 47.58
N ASP A 36 -23.05 -61.13 47.05
CA ASP A 36 -23.13 -61.40 45.61
C ASP A 36 -23.89 -60.28 44.88
N ALA A 37 -25.01 -59.82 45.44
CA ALA A 37 -25.78 -58.71 44.90
C ALA A 37 -24.95 -57.42 44.87
N ARG A 38 -24.21 -57.14 45.95
CA ARG A 38 -23.29 -56.00 46.02
C ARG A 38 -22.20 -56.08 44.96
N ARG A 39 -21.56 -57.25 44.81
CA ARG A 39 -20.51 -57.44 43.79
C ARG A 39 -21.04 -57.22 42.38
N ARG A 40 -22.25 -57.68 42.07
CA ARG A 40 -22.88 -57.41 40.76
C ARG A 40 -23.15 -55.93 40.56
N ALA A 41 -23.71 -55.24 41.56
CA ALA A 41 -23.95 -53.81 41.47
C ALA A 41 -22.64 -53.01 41.26
N GLU A 42 -21.56 -53.40 41.95
CA GLU A 42 -20.23 -52.79 41.76
C GLU A 42 -19.68 -53.07 40.35
N GLN A 43 -19.89 -54.28 39.80
CA GLN A 43 -19.50 -54.64 38.44
C GLN A 43 -20.31 -53.89 37.38
N ASP A 44 -21.62 -53.77 37.57
CA ASP A 44 -22.51 -53.04 36.66
C ASP A 44 -22.13 -51.55 36.62
N LEU A 45 -21.88 -50.96 37.79
CA LEU A 45 -21.42 -49.57 37.89
C LEU A 45 -20.05 -49.38 37.21
N ALA A 46 -19.11 -50.30 37.42
CA ALA A 46 -17.80 -50.23 36.77
C ALA A 46 -17.94 -50.31 35.25
N ALA A 47 -18.79 -51.21 34.73
CA ALA A 47 -19.05 -51.33 33.30
C ALA A 47 -19.71 -50.07 32.71
N GLU A 48 -20.64 -49.44 33.44
CA GLU A 48 -21.27 -48.18 33.03
C GLU A 48 -20.26 -47.03 32.99
N ILE A 49 -19.40 -46.91 34.01
CA ILE A 49 -18.33 -45.91 34.05
C ILE A 49 -17.37 -46.12 32.87
N ASP A 50 -16.95 -47.35 32.60
CA ASP A 50 -16.06 -47.66 31.48
C ASP A 50 -16.70 -47.33 30.12
N ALA A 51 -17.99 -47.62 29.96
CA ALA A 51 -18.74 -47.24 28.76
C ALA A 51 -18.79 -45.71 28.58
N HIS A 52 -19.08 -44.96 29.64
CA HIS A 52 -19.08 -43.50 29.57
C HIS A 52 -17.68 -42.93 29.28
N LEU A 53 -16.64 -43.47 29.92
CA LEU A 53 -15.26 -43.06 29.65
C LEU A 53 -14.86 -43.36 28.20
N ALA A 54 -15.29 -44.49 27.63
CA ALA A 54 -15.06 -44.80 26.22
C ALA A 54 -15.73 -43.78 25.30
N THR A 55 -17.00 -43.43 25.56
CA THR A 55 -17.71 -42.39 24.78
C THR A 55 -17.05 -41.02 24.90
N ILE A 56 -16.64 -40.60 26.10
CA ILE A 56 -15.96 -39.32 26.33
C ILE A 56 -14.64 -39.27 25.55
N ARG A 57 -13.84 -40.35 25.60
CA ARG A 57 -12.58 -40.44 24.86
C ARG A 57 -12.79 -40.35 23.35
N GLN A 58 -13.77 -41.08 22.82
CA GLN A 58 -14.12 -41.01 21.39
C GLN A 58 -14.51 -39.60 20.96
N ARG A 59 -15.34 -38.93 21.76
CA ARG A 59 -15.75 -37.56 21.49
C ARG A 59 -14.56 -36.59 21.54
N LEU A 60 -13.70 -36.71 22.55
CA LEU A 60 -12.51 -35.87 22.66
C LEU A 60 -11.56 -36.05 21.47
N THR A 61 -11.35 -37.29 21.02
CA THR A 61 -10.56 -37.57 19.81
C THR A 61 -11.19 -36.95 18.56
N ALA A 62 -12.52 -36.99 18.43
CA ALA A 62 -13.21 -36.36 17.31
C ALA A 62 -13.07 -34.82 17.35
N GLU A 63 -13.23 -34.21 18.52
CA GLU A 63 -13.04 -32.77 18.72
C GLU A 63 -11.61 -32.32 18.42
N GLN A 64 -10.61 -33.09 18.85
CA GLN A 64 -9.20 -32.83 18.51
C GLN A 64 -8.95 -32.87 17.01
N ARG A 65 -9.48 -33.88 16.30
CA ARG A 65 -9.34 -33.96 14.84
C ARG A 65 -9.98 -32.77 14.12
N LEU A 66 -11.14 -32.30 14.60
CA LEU A 66 -11.78 -31.12 14.04
C LEU A 66 -10.96 -29.85 14.29
N ALA A 67 -10.36 -29.71 15.47
CA ALA A 67 -9.48 -28.58 15.79
C ALA A 67 -8.21 -28.59 14.92
N ASP A 68 -7.61 -29.76 14.70
CA ASP A 68 -6.44 -29.93 13.83
C ASP A 68 -6.78 -29.60 12.36
N GLN A 69 -7.95 -30.03 11.89
CA GLN A 69 -8.45 -29.71 10.55
C GLN A 69 -8.70 -28.21 10.39
N ALA A 70 -9.34 -27.56 11.37
CA ALA A 70 -9.59 -26.12 11.34
C ALA A 70 -8.27 -25.32 11.32
N THR A 71 -7.27 -25.75 12.11
CA THR A 71 -5.95 -25.13 12.14
C THR A 71 -5.23 -25.30 10.80
N SER A 72 -5.22 -26.51 10.26
CA SER A 72 -4.63 -26.82 8.95
C SER A 72 -5.30 -26.03 7.82
N HIS A 73 -6.63 -25.91 7.86
CA HIS A 73 -7.39 -25.13 6.88
C HIS A 73 -7.06 -23.64 6.96
N ARG A 74 -6.98 -23.07 8.17
CA ARG A 74 -6.56 -21.68 8.38
C ARG A 74 -5.15 -21.41 7.86
N GLU A 75 -4.22 -22.33 8.09
CA GLU A 75 -2.85 -22.23 7.55
C GLU A 75 -2.81 -22.32 6.02
N ALA A 76 -3.64 -23.17 5.42
CA ALA A 76 -3.78 -23.25 3.96
C ALA A 76 -4.30 -21.92 3.38
N LEU A 77 -5.34 -21.34 3.98
CA LEU A 77 -5.88 -20.03 3.57
C LEU A 77 -4.83 -18.92 3.71
N ASN A 78 -4.08 -18.89 4.82
CA ASN A 78 -3.01 -17.91 5.00
C ASN A 78 -1.90 -18.06 3.95
N ARG A 79 -1.49 -19.29 3.61
CA ARG A 79 -0.52 -19.53 2.54
C ARG A 79 -1.04 -19.04 1.18
N GLN A 80 -2.31 -19.30 0.89
CA GLN A 80 -2.94 -18.83 -0.35
C GLN A 80 -3.00 -17.30 -0.40
N ALA A 81 -3.42 -16.66 0.69
CA ALA A 81 -3.46 -15.20 0.79
C ALA A 81 -2.08 -14.57 0.60
N SER A 82 -1.04 -15.13 1.21
CA SER A 82 0.36 -14.67 1.03
C SER A 82 0.85 -14.83 -0.40
N SER A 83 0.51 -15.95 -1.06
CA SER A 83 0.82 -16.16 -2.48
C SER A 83 0.15 -15.13 -3.37
N HIS A 84 -1.16 -14.90 -3.17
CA HIS A 84 -1.92 -13.89 -3.91
C HIS A 84 -1.38 -12.47 -3.68
N ALA A 85 -1.03 -12.11 -2.44
CA ALA A 85 -0.44 -10.83 -2.11
C ALA A 85 0.89 -10.61 -2.84
N THR A 86 1.72 -11.66 -2.91
CA THR A 86 3.00 -11.63 -3.65
C THR A 86 2.76 -11.41 -5.14
N HIS A 87 1.81 -12.14 -5.74
CA HIS A 87 1.50 -11.98 -7.15
C HIS A 87 0.91 -10.59 -7.47
N ALA A 88 0.03 -10.07 -6.61
CA ALA A 88 -0.51 -8.72 -6.74
C ALA A 88 0.59 -7.65 -6.67
N ALA A 89 1.57 -7.80 -5.77
CA ALA A 89 2.69 -6.87 -5.66
C ALA A 89 3.54 -6.83 -6.94
N VAL A 90 3.76 -7.97 -7.59
CA VAL A 90 4.47 -8.05 -8.89
C VAL A 90 3.69 -7.30 -9.97
N ILE A 91 2.38 -7.58 -10.10
CA ILE A 91 1.53 -6.92 -11.10
C ILE A 91 1.53 -5.40 -10.91
N LEU A 92 1.39 -4.92 -9.67
CA LEU A 92 1.39 -3.48 -9.38
C LEU A 92 2.74 -2.83 -9.70
N ARG A 93 3.85 -3.52 -9.44
CA ARG A 93 5.19 -3.05 -9.79
C ARG A 93 5.35 -2.90 -11.31
N ASP A 94 4.91 -3.90 -12.06
CA ASP A 94 5.01 -3.90 -13.52
C ASP A 94 4.12 -2.82 -14.12
N ALA A 95 2.90 -2.65 -13.62
CA ALA A 95 1.99 -1.58 -14.03
C ALA A 95 2.60 -0.18 -13.77
N ALA A 96 3.24 0.02 -12.61
CA ALA A 96 3.92 1.27 -12.31
C ALA A 96 5.09 1.55 -13.27
N LYS A 97 5.85 0.52 -13.62
CA LYS A 97 6.94 0.63 -14.60
C LYS A 97 6.42 1.00 -15.99
N ILE A 98 5.37 0.32 -16.48
CA ILE A 98 4.74 0.61 -17.77
C ILE A 98 4.24 2.05 -17.81
N ARG A 99 3.57 2.53 -16.76
CA ARG A 99 3.11 3.92 -16.68
C ARG A 99 4.26 4.91 -16.78
N SER A 100 5.35 4.71 -16.03
CA SER A 100 6.52 5.60 -16.10
C SER A 100 7.16 5.65 -17.49
N GLN A 101 7.17 4.51 -18.20
CA GLN A 101 7.67 4.43 -19.57
C GLN A 101 6.76 5.19 -20.54
N LEU A 102 5.44 5.04 -20.43
CA LEU A 102 4.47 5.77 -21.25
C LEU A 102 4.56 7.27 -21.02
N GLU A 103 4.68 7.72 -19.77
CA GLU A 103 4.87 9.13 -19.43
C GLU A 103 6.17 9.70 -20.02
N ALA A 104 7.27 8.95 -19.94
CA ALA A 104 8.54 9.33 -20.53
C ALA A 104 8.47 9.41 -22.06
N SER A 105 7.83 8.44 -22.71
CA SER A 105 7.59 8.43 -24.16
C SER A 105 6.72 9.61 -24.60
N LEU A 106 5.63 9.88 -23.89
CA LEU A 106 4.76 11.03 -24.16
C LEU A 106 5.50 12.36 -23.97
N ALA A 107 6.32 12.47 -22.93
CA ALA A 107 7.14 13.66 -22.70
C ALA A 107 8.24 13.84 -23.76
N ALA A 108 8.79 12.76 -24.30
CA ALA A 108 9.73 12.81 -25.43
C ALA A 108 9.02 13.24 -26.71
N GLU A 109 7.85 12.67 -27.01
CA GLU A 109 7.04 13.03 -28.17
C GLU A 109 6.64 14.51 -28.12
N ARG A 110 6.10 14.98 -27.00
CA ARG A 110 5.75 16.40 -26.80
C ARG A 110 6.93 17.32 -27.07
N ARG A 111 8.13 17.00 -26.54
CA ARG A 111 9.34 17.79 -26.79
C ARG A 111 9.70 17.85 -28.27
N THR A 112 9.62 16.72 -28.96
CA THR A 112 9.88 16.65 -30.40
C THR A 112 8.85 17.46 -31.19
N THR A 113 7.56 17.33 -30.87
CA THR A 113 6.49 18.10 -31.51
C THR A 113 6.64 19.59 -31.28
N THR A 114 6.95 20.03 -30.06
CA THR A 114 7.23 21.43 -29.73
C THR A 114 8.42 21.94 -30.54
N SER A 115 9.52 21.18 -30.59
CA SER A 115 10.71 21.57 -31.36
C SER A 115 10.42 21.70 -32.86
N LEU A 116 9.68 20.75 -33.45
CA LEU A 116 9.28 20.82 -34.86
C LEU A 116 8.35 22.01 -35.14
N ALA A 117 7.41 22.29 -34.24
CA ALA A 117 6.53 23.44 -34.35
C ALA A 117 7.31 24.77 -34.26
N GLU A 118 8.28 24.88 -33.35
CA GLU A 118 9.18 26.03 -33.25
C GLU A 118 10.02 26.20 -34.54
N GLN A 119 10.56 25.10 -35.08
CA GLN A 119 11.32 25.12 -36.36
C GLN A 119 10.45 25.59 -37.53
N LEU A 120 9.23 25.08 -37.66
CA LEU A 120 8.29 25.49 -38.71
C LEU A 120 7.90 26.96 -38.60
N LEU A 121 7.68 27.45 -37.38
CA LEU A 121 7.36 28.85 -37.15
C LEU A 121 8.54 29.77 -37.51
N ASN A 122 9.74 29.41 -37.07
CA ASN A 122 10.96 30.15 -37.40
C ASN A 122 11.21 30.17 -38.91
N ALA A 123 10.92 29.07 -39.61
CA ALA A 123 11.06 29.00 -41.07
C ALA A 123 10.02 29.83 -41.85
N THR A 124 8.90 30.23 -41.23
CA THR A 124 7.76 30.84 -41.94
C THR A 124 7.43 32.27 -41.52
N SER A 125 7.62 32.65 -40.25
CA SER A 125 7.33 34.03 -39.80
C SER A 125 7.94 34.46 -38.45
N GLY A 126 8.69 33.61 -37.72
CA GLY A 126 9.52 33.93 -36.54
C GLY A 126 8.77 34.40 -35.27
N GLN A 127 7.88 35.39 -35.40
CA GLN A 127 7.33 36.19 -34.30
C GLN A 127 5.79 36.27 -34.28
N SER A 128 5.06 35.47 -35.08
CA SER A 128 3.59 35.47 -35.03
C SER A 128 3.04 34.81 -33.76
N THR A 129 2.58 35.62 -32.79
CA THR A 129 1.94 35.16 -31.55
C THR A 129 0.69 34.31 -31.83
N ALA A 130 -0.12 34.67 -32.82
CA ALA A 130 -1.31 33.91 -33.22
C ALA A 130 -0.94 32.52 -33.77
N ALA A 131 0.17 32.42 -34.52
CA ALA A 131 0.68 31.14 -35.01
C ALA A 131 1.26 30.28 -33.88
N ARG A 132 1.93 30.88 -32.88
CA ARG A 132 2.40 30.18 -31.65
C ARG A 132 1.25 29.55 -30.89
N GLN A 133 0.19 30.31 -30.61
CA GLN A 133 -1.00 29.80 -29.93
C GLN A 133 -1.67 28.66 -30.71
N THR A 134 -1.77 28.78 -32.04
CA THR A 134 -2.35 27.74 -32.90
C THR A 134 -1.54 26.44 -32.89
N LEU A 135 -0.21 26.54 -32.76
CA LEU A 135 0.70 25.39 -32.67
C LEU A 135 0.84 24.84 -31.23
N GLY A 136 0.12 25.40 -30.25
CA GLY A 136 0.25 25.01 -28.84
C GLY A 136 1.61 25.35 -28.23
N LEU A 137 2.34 26.29 -28.84
CA LEU A 137 3.60 26.81 -28.31
C LEU A 137 3.34 27.89 -27.26
N PRO A 138 4.30 28.15 -26.36
CA PRO A 138 4.26 29.33 -25.50
C PRO A 138 4.14 30.62 -26.32
N GLU A 139 3.45 31.61 -25.75
CA GLU A 139 3.23 32.91 -26.40
C GLU A 139 4.55 33.63 -26.69
N THR A 140 5.53 33.46 -25.80
CA THR A 140 6.87 34.05 -25.90
C THR A 140 7.86 33.14 -26.64
N GLY A 141 8.83 33.78 -27.29
CA GLY A 141 9.93 33.11 -27.99
C GLY A 141 10.80 32.27 -27.05
N PRO A 142 11.59 31.31 -27.58
CA PRO A 142 12.60 30.63 -26.78
C PRO A 142 13.64 31.61 -26.19
N TRP A 143 13.98 32.67 -26.92
CA TRP A 143 14.89 33.73 -26.47
C TRP A 143 14.31 34.58 -25.34
N GLU A 144 13.06 35.03 -25.45
CA GLU A 144 12.37 35.75 -24.37
C GLU A 144 12.25 34.89 -23.10
N ARG A 145 11.90 33.60 -23.23
CA ARG A 145 11.89 32.67 -22.08
C ARG A 145 13.25 32.50 -21.43
N ALA A 146 14.33 32.51 -22.22
CA ALA A 146 15.68 32.45 -21.69
C ALA A 146 16.01 33.73 -20.89
N VAL A 147 15.65 34.91 -21.40
CA VAL A 147 15.79 36.19 -20.68
C VAL A 147 14.99 36.20 -19.38
N ASP A 148 13.73 35.77 -19.40
CA ASP A 148 12.89 35.66 -18.20
C ASP A 148 13.51 34.74 -17.15
N GLY A 149 14.02 33.57 -17.59
CA GLY A 149 14.69 32.61 -16.71
C GLY A 149 15.96 33.18 -16.09
N LEU A 150 16.78 33.88 -16.87
CA LEU A 150 18.00 34.53 -16.38
C LEU A 150 17.68 35.68 -15.41
N ASN A 151 16.63 36.47 -15.68
CA ASN A 151 16.18 37.53 -14.78
C ASN A 151 15.56 36.99 -13.49
N ALA A 152 14.91 35.82 -13.52
CA ALA A 152 14.43 35.16 -12.30
C ALA A 152 15.58 34.76 -11.37
N LEU A 153 16.75 34.39 -11.89
CA LEU A 153 17.95 34.13 -11.07
C LEU A 153 18.45 35.42 -10.40
N VAL A 154 18.40 36.55 -11.10
CA VAL A 154 18.71 37.87 -10.55
C VAL A 154 17.72 38.22 -9.43
N ASP A 155 16.41 38.05 -9.67
CA ASP A 155 15.37 38.32 -8.67
C ASP A 155 15.51 37.45 -7.43
N ALA A 156 15.93 36.19 -7.59
CA ALA A 156 16.20 35.27 -6.49
C ALA A 156 17.54 35.53 -5.78
N GLN A 157 18.33 36.52 -6.22
CA GLN A 157 19.65 36.86 -5.69
C GLN A 157 20.63 35.67 -5.70
N ILE A 158 20.49 34.77 -6.67
CA ILE A 158 21.40 33.63 -6.84
C ILE A 158 22.71 34.16 -7.42
N PRO A 159 23.88 33.92 -6.79
CA PRO A 159 25.15 34.36 -7.34
C PRO A 159 25.51 33.56 -8.61
N PHE A 160 25.81 34.25 -9.71
CA PHE A 160 26.35 33.65 -10.93
C PHE A 160 27.41 34.54 -11.57
N HIS A 161 28.30 33.93 -12.36
CA HIS A 161 29.35 34.64 -13.10
C HIS A 161 28.81 35.04 -14.47
N ILE A 162 29.06 36.30 -14.86
CA ILE A 162 28.80 36.80 -16.21
C ILE A 162 30.15 36.96 -16.87
N GLU A 163 30.34 36.31 -18.02
CA GLU A 163 31.57 36.44 -18.80
C GLU A 163 31.80 37.91 -19.23
N PRO A 164 33.05 38.33 -19.54
CA PRO A 164 33.39 39.74 -19.70
C PRO A 164 32.61 40.48 -20.79
N ASP A 165 32.25 39.77 -21.85
CA ASP A 165 31.41 40.24 -22.95
C ASP A 165 29.93 40.19 -22.58
N GLY A 166 29.47 39.18 -21.84
CA GLY A 166 28.10 39.11 -21.32
C GLY A 166 27.04 38.96 -22.42
N HIS A 167 27.44 38.41 -23.57
CA HIS A 167 26.57 38.19 -24.72
C HIS A 167 26.30 36.69 -24.92
N ILE A 168 25.05 36.34 -25.19
CA ILE A 168 24.62 35.02 -25.64
C ILE A 168 23.97 35.22 -27.00
N SER A 169 24.68 34.87 -28.07
CA SER A 169 24.24 35.11 -29.45
C SER A 169 23.99 33.82 -30.20
N ASN A 170 23.01 33.84 -31.11
CA ASN A 170 22.89 32.82 -32.16
C ASN A 170 23.90 33.14 -33.28
N PRO A 171 24.77 32.21 -33.70
CA PRO A 171 25.68 32.46 -34.83
C PRO A 171 25.00 32.75 -36.17
N SER A 172 23.68 32.53 -36.28
CA SER A 172 22.94 32.60 -37.54
C SER A 172 21.58 33.29 -37.40
N GLY A 173 21.35 34.03 -36.32
CA GLY A 173 20.09 34.74 -36.09
C GLY A 173 20.32 36.15 -35.60
N ASP A 174 19.30 36.99 -35.77
CA ASP A 174 19.37 38.42 -35.49
C ASP A 174 19.05 38.74 -34.02
N GLU A 175 18.77 37.73 -33.19
CA GLU A 175 18.45 37.84 -31.77
C GLU A 175 19.65 37.42 -30.91
N HIS A 176 19.98 38.24 -29.91
CA HIS A 176 20.98 37.91 -28.90
C HIS A 176 20.59 38.45 -27.52
N ILE A 177 21.06 37.80 -26.46
CA ILE A 177 20.85 38.25 -25.08
C ILE A 177 22.11 38.97 -24.61
N GLU A 178 21.94 40.12 -23.99
CA GLU A 178 23.05 40.83 -23.35
C GLU A 178 22.74 41.23 -21.91
N TRP A 179 23.80 41.36 -21.11
CA TRP A 179 23.70 41.88 -19.76
C TRP A 179 23.75 43.41 -19.76
N ASP A 180 22.63 44.04 -19.41
CA ASP A 180 22.57 45.48 -19.15
C ASP A 180 23.17 45.76 -17.76
N ARG A 181 24.41 46.27 -17.74
CA ARG A 181 25.12 46.61 -16.49
C ARG A 181 24.48 47.79 -15.74
N ALA A 182 23.78 48.68 -16.42
CA ALA A 182 23.14 49.83 -15.78
C ALA A 182 21.84 49.41 -15.09
N ALA A 183 21.05 48.56 -15.74
CA ALA A 183 19.83 48.01 -15.17
C ALA A 183 20.10 46.83 -14.20
N GLY A 184 21.25 46.17 -14.32
CA GLY A 184 21.53 44.92 -13.62
C GLY A 184 20.59 43.80 -14.04
N ARG A 185 20.25 43.73 -15.34
CA ARG A 185 19.26 42.80 -15.92
C ARG A 185 19.75 42.23 -17.24
N TRP A 186 19.27 41.04 -17.59
CA TRP A 186 19.40 40.49 -18.93
C TRP A 186 18.33 41.09 -19.85
N ARG A 187 18.69 41.42 -21.09
CA ARG A 187 17.75 41.90 -22.11
C ARG A 187 17.93 41.16 -23.43
N LEU A 188 16.84 40.98 -24.16
CA LEU A 188 16.85 40.48 -25.54
C LEU A 188 17.07 41.65 -26.49
N VAL A 189 17.98 41.51 -27.43
CA VAL A 189 18.39 42.52 -28.41
C VAL A 189 18.22 41.93 -29.80
N HIS A 190 17.87 42.79 -30.75
CA HIS A 190 17.76 42.44 -32.17
C HIS A 190 18.78 43.25 -32.97
N ASP A 191 19.61 42.61 -33.78
CA ASP A 191 20.72 43.23 -34.54
C ASP A 191 20.23 44.28 -35.57
N ASP A 192 18.95 44.23 -35.95
CA ASP A 192 18.32 45.22 -36.84
C ASP A 192 17.84 46.50 -36.12
N GLU A 193 17.90 46.58 -34.79
CA GLU A 193 17.74 47.85 -34.07
C GLU A 193 19.04 48.66 -34.14
N THR A 194 19.34 49.16 -35.34
CA THR A 194 20.27 50.28 -35.47
C THR A 194 19.69 51.43 -34.65
N SER A 195 20.34 51.77 -33.55
CA SER A 195 20.08 52.99 -32.80
C SER A 195 20.32 54.18 -33.72
N VAL A 196 19.28 54.58 -34.46
CA VAL A 196 19.25 55.83 -35.20
C VAL A 196 19.22 56.94 -34.15
N THR A 197 20.40 57.28 -33.68
CA THR A 197 20.61 58.54 -32.97
C THR A 197 20.46 59.62 -34.04
N ILE A 198 19.23 60.10 -34.22
CA ILE A 198 18.97 61.29 -35.02
C ILE A 198 19.65 62.43 -34.26
N THR A 199 20.90 62.74 -34.60
CA THR A 199 21.47 64.04 -34.32
C THR A 199 20.63 65.05 -35.07
N ILE A 200 19.72 65.69 -34.35
CA ILE A 200 19.05 66.90 -34.81
C ILE A 200 20.17 67.92 -34.95
N ASP A 201 20.60 68.14 -36.19
CA ASP A 201 21.52 69.22 -36.54
C ASP A 201 20.82 70.55 -36.25
N ASP A 202 21.45 71.39 -35.44
CA ASP A 202 20.98 72.70 -34.94
C ASP A 202 20.78 73.75 -36.04
N THR A 203 20.76 73.36 -37.32
CA THR A 203 20.67 74.25 -38.49
C THR A 203 19.25 74.39 -39.06
N LEU A 204 18.28 73.62 -38.56
CA LEU A 204 16.87 73.66 -39.02
C LEU A 204 15.94 74.55 -38.17
N GLY A 205 16.40 75.02 -37.00
CA GLY A 205 15.62 75.90 -36.11
C GLY A 205 15.45 77.34 -36.64
N ASP A 206 16.44 77.87 -37.37
CA ASP A 206 16.44 79.26 -37.83
C ASP A 206 15.64 79.48 -39.14
N ALA A 207 15.37 78.43 -39.90
CA ALA A 207 14.66 78.53 -41.19
C ALA A 207 13.13 78.65 -41.04
N LEU A 208 12.57 78.33 -39.87
CA LEU A 208 11.12 78.35 -39.62
C LEU A 208 10.63 79.55 -38.80
N SER A 209 11.53 80.40 -38.28
CA SER A 209 11.16 81.53 -37.41
C SER A 209 11.08 82.91 -38.12
N ALA A 210 11.53 83.04 -39.37
CA ALA A 210 11.59 84.34 -40.07
C ALA A 210 10.65 84.51 -41.27
N LYS A 211 9.77 83.54 -41.58
CA LYS A 211 8.70 83.68 -42.59
C LYS A 211 7.33 83.68 -41.95
N GLY A 212 6.95 84.82 -41.37
CA GLY A 212 5.56 85.10 -41.07
C GLY A 212 5.39 86.13 -39.97
N TYR A 213 5.38 87.42 -40.33
CA TYR A 213 4.37 88.40 -39.91
C TYR A 213 4.71 89.76 -40.54
N GLY A 214 4.08 90.04 -41.67
CA GLY A 214 4.14 91.31 -42.36
C GLY A 214 2.77 91.62 -42.96
N ARG A 215 1.88 92.16 -42.13
CA ARG A 215 0.88 93.20 -42.44
C ARG A 215 0.12 93.60 -41.20
#